data_AF-A0A816H4A1-F1
#
_entry.id   AF-A0A816H4A1-F1
#
_cell.length_a   1.000
_cell.length_b   1.000
_cell.length_c   1.000
_cell.angle_alpha   90.00
_cell.angle_beta   90.00
_cell.angle_gamma   90.00
#
_symmetry.space_group_name_H-M   'P 1'
#
loop_
_entity.id
_entity.type
_entity.pdbx_description
1 polymer ?
#
loop_
_entity_poly.entity_id
_entity_poly.type
_entity_poly.pdbx_seq_one_letter_code
_entity_poly.pdbx_strand_id
1 'polypeptide(L)'
;QLKLRLSTPGLFVANVRTGGFTLEVINKDSDNMVMTGVRIHVGSYSMDKCPQYFEVFGRTIYTNSSQGPRFYDICLTREESIQAEKKFNIFIAQSSDTNHVTVIDDVKVYGKTKEEFQWPDDVDASLLASATTAGALITTTAAAASANGYLHSFRQTNDEKELATLCLPDRLLVYSMQVLISSLSLHHNLDEQNRAKLNSDIVQYTSHMFHMSLPSQIQRSSRQLLKEFFSFISSSDFDYYEHIDRLQLTFLSQCFSSENYLELFNDTDTYEYLLLSLLSITRHRPHNINRFLNITSAQSVDVISKSASMEIFIPYLVNIFFHLLNQRPSNPLLESVDNSSIDVKQIKKLLHILVDIYHSLALNEPQICMNLVVDSYIRLLTYHDYQINFTIKNALNRCMQPKIQRLISKLSTASDLNQQEAVAEKHFHALPL
;
A
#
# COMPACT_ATOMS: atom_id res chain seq x y z
N GLN A 1 11.25 28.18 21.85
CA GLN A 1 10.61 29.49 21.56
C GLN A 1 10.28 29.66 20.08
N LEU A 2 11.22 29.42 19.15
CA LEU A 2 10.98 29.53 17.69
C LEU A 2 9.81 28.66 17.20
N LYS A 3 9.81 27.35 17.53
CA LYS A 3 8.74 26.41 17.18
C LYS A 3 7.36 26.87 17.66
N LEU A 4 7.28 27.40 18.88
CA LEU A 4 6.03 27.89 19.46
C LEU A 4 5.49 29.11 18.70
N ARG A 5 6.36 30.02 18.27
CA ARG A 5 5.94 31.19 17.48
C ARG A 5 5.43 30.78 16.11
N LEU A 6 6.14 29.91 15.41
CA LEU A 6 5.72 29.42 14.08
C LEU A 6 4.47 28.54 14.13
N SER A 7 4.18 27.87 15.26
CA SER A 7 2.99 27.04 15.41
C SER A 7 1.75 27.78 15.93
N THR A 8 1.91 29.00 16.45
CA THR A 8 0.81 29.76 17.06
C THR A 8 0.25 30.75 16.03
N PRO A 9 -1.05 30.65 15.67
CA PRO A 9 -1.66 31.58 14.73
C PRO A 9 -1.49 33.05 15.18
N GLY A 10 -1.09 33.92 14.26
CA GLY A 10 -0.91 35.35 14.51
C GLY A 10 0.43 35.76 15.12
N LEU A 11 1.33 34.80 15.42
CA LEU A 11 2.73 35.09 15.72
C LEU A 11 3.60 34.90 14.48
N PHE A 12 4.75 35.56 14.45
CA PHE A 12 5.69 35.49 13.33
C PHE A 12 7.15 35.47 13.83
N VAL A 13 8.06 35.07 12.95
CA VAL A 13 9.51 35.16 13.16
C VAL A 13 10.07 36.19 12.20
N ALA A 14 10.78 37.18 12.73
CA ALA A 14 11.47 38.20 11.96
C ALA A 14 12.99 38.02 12.10
N ASN A 15 13.70 38.09 10.97
CA ASN A 15 15.14 38.20 10.92
C ASN A 15 15.51 39.60 10.41
N VAL A 16 16.51 40.21 11.03
CA VAL A 16 17.02 41.56 10.69
C VAL A 16 18.43 41.51 10.08
N ARG A 17 18.96 40.31 9.83
CA ARG A 17 20.28 40.13 9.22
C ARG A 17 20.20 40.27 7.70
N THR A 18 21.13 41.06 7.15
CA THR A 18 21.41 41.15 5.72
C THR A 18 21.95 39.80 5.20
N GLY A 19 21.40 39.28 4.10
CA GLY A 19 21.82 37.99 3.52
C GLY A 19 20.93 36.78 3.85
N GLY A 20 19.77 36.99 4.47
CA GLY A 20 18.82 35.90 4.75
C GLY A 20 19.20 35.06 5.98
N PHE A 21 18.59 33.88 6.12
CA PHE A 21 18.87 32.94 7.20
C PHE A 21 18.48 31.50 6.82
N THR A 22 19.12 30.55 7.48
CA THR A 22 18.83 29.12 7.32
C THR A 22 18.01 28.61 8.49
N LEU A 23 16.88 27.98 8.19
CA LEU A 23 16.07 27.23 9.14
C LEU A 23 16.49 25.76 9.07
N GLU A 24 17.11 25.25 10.14
CA GLU A 24 17.39 23.82 10.30
C GLU A 24 16.16 23.13 10.91
N VAL A 25 15.66 22.12 10.20
CA VAL A 25 14.54 21.29 10.64
C VAL A 25 15.12 19.95 11.10
N ILE A 26 14.86 19.58 12.35
CA ILE A 26 15.32 18.32 12.93
C ILE A 26 14.10 17.43 13.21
N ASN A 27 14.13 16.22 12.68
CA ASN A 27 13.15 15.19 12.96
C ASN A 27 13.49 14.50 14.28
N LYS A 28 12.61 14.64 15.27
CA LYS A 28 12.77 13.98 16.57
C LYS A 28 12.31 12.52 16.58
N ASP A 29 11.57 12.11 15.54
CA ASP A 29 11.04 10.77 15.37
C ASP A 29 11.55 10.19 14.04
N SER A 30 12.86 10.31 13.80
CA SER A 30 13.52 9.78 12.59
C SER A 30 13.42 8.27 12.48
N ASP A 31 13.12 7.57 13.57
CA ASP A 31 13.03 6.12 13.59
C ASP A 31 11.72 5.63 12.98
N ASN A 32 10.60 6.35 13.14
CA ASN A 32 9.29 5.93 12.63
C ASN A 32 8.78 6.79 11.46
N MET A 33 9.20 8.05 11.37
CA MET A 33 8.65 9.05 10.45
C MET A 33 9.71 9.59 9.49
N VAL A 34 9.28 9.84 8.27
CA VAL A 34 10.05 10.44 7.18
C VAL A 34 9.47 11.79 6.85
N MET A 35 10.31 12.82 6.80
CA MET A 35 9.90 14.14 6.32
C MET A 35 9.75 14.10 4.80
N THR A 36 8.58 14.46 4.28
CA THR A 36 8.21 14.34 2.86
C THR A 36 7.92 15.68 2.18
N GLY A 37 7.88 16.77 2.95
CA GLY A 37 7.58 18.08 2.42
C GLY A 37 7.55 19.14 3.51
N VAL A 38 7.48 20.40 3.08
CA VAL A 38 7.30 21.54 3.96
C VAL A 38 6.34 22.55 3.33
N ARG A 39 5.44 23.10 4.15
CA ARG A 39 4.57 24.23 3.83
C ARG A 39 5.06 25.46 4.57
N ILE A 40 5.31 26.55 3.85
CA ILE A 40 5.76 27.83 4.41
C ILE A 40 4.72 28.89 4.11
N HIS A 41 4.31 29.66 5.12
CA HIS A 41 3.39 30.78 4.99
C HIS A 41 4.13 32.10 5.14
N VAL A 42 3.90 33.02 4.21
CA VAL A 42 4.51 34.35 4.20
C VAL A 42 3.52 35.40 3.70
N GLY A 43 3.76 36.64 4.12
CA GLY A 43 3.04 37.84 3.68
C GLY A 43 1.89 38.26 4.59
N SER A 44 1.56 37.51 5.65
CA SER A 44 0.47 37.88 6.56
C SER A 44 0.81 39.10 7.41
N TYR A 45 2.07 39.27 7.80
CA TYR A 45 2.52 40.42 8.56
C TYR A 45 2.70 41.68 7.69
N SER A 46 3.40 41.55 6.56
CA SER A 46 3.58 42.59 5.56
C SER A 46 4.15 41.98 4.27
N MET A 47 3.69 42.48 3.12
CA MET A 47 4.14 42.00 1.81
C MET A 47 5.58 42.39 1.49
N ASP A 48 6.03 43.57 1.94
CA ASP A 48 7.39 44.07 1.67
C ASP A 48 8.46 43.30 2.46
N LYS A 49 8.05 42.66 3.55
CA LYS A 49 8.91 41.86 4.44
C LYS A 49 8.93 40.37 4.06
N CYS A 50 8.23 39.98 3.00
CA CYS A 50 8.26 38.63 2.48
C CYS A 50 9.67 38.30 1.94
N PRO A 51 10.24 37.12 2.24
CA PRO A 51 11.49 36.68 1.64
C PRO A 51 11.36 36.60 0.12
N GLN A 52 12.41 36.89 -0.66
CA GLN A 52 12.35 36.83 -2.13
C GLN A 52 12.27 35.41 -2.69
N TYR A 53 12.93 34.45 -2.04
CA TYR A 53 12.89 33.04 -2.42
C TYR A 53 13.24 32.15 -1.22
N PHE A 54 12.90 30.87 -1.36
CA PHE A 54 13.36 29.79 -0.48
C PHE A 54 14.27 28.86 -1.27
N GLU A 55 15.25 28.28 -0.61
CA GLU A 55 16.09 27.24 -1.21
C GLU A 55 16.07 25.98 -0.33
N VAL A 56 15.73 24.85 -0.95
CA VAL A 56 15.61 23.54 -0.29
C VAL A 56 16.24 22.51 -1.22
N PHE A 57 17.25 21.77 -0.75
CA PHE A 57 18.02 20.79 -1.55
C PHE A 57 18.54 21.34 -2.89
N GLY A 58 18.96 22.61 -2.92
CA GLY A 58 19.44 23.28 -4.14
C GLY A 58 18.34 23.74 -5.10
N ARG A 59 17.06 23.49 -4.79
CA ARG A 59 15.91 24.01 -5.55
C ARG A 59 15.52 25.38 -5.02
N THR A 60 15.47 26.36 -5.91
CA THR A 60 15.03 27.73 -5.59
C THR A 60 13.55 27.91 -5.91
N ILE A 61 12.76 28.34 -4.92
CA ILE A 61 11.33 28.66 -5.03
C ILE A 61 11.14 30.15 -4.79
N TYR A 62 10.85 30.90 -5.86
CA TYR A 62 10.60 32.34 -5.76
C TYR A 62 9.25 32.62 -5.12
N THR A 63 9.24 33.57 -4.19
CA THR A 63 8.00 34.10 -3.66
C THR A 63 7.45 35.16 -4.60
N ASN A 64 6.14 35.38 -4.54
CA ASN A 64 5.47 36.40 -5.30
C ASN A 64 4.77 37.35 -4.33
N SER A 65 5.48 38.40 -3.95
CA SER A 65 4.99 39.43 -3.03
C SER A 65 3.88 40.33 -3.61
N SER A 66 3.50 40.17 -4.89
CA SER A 66 2.46 41.00 -5.53
C SER A 66 1.04 40.47 -5.39
N GLN A 67 0.86 39.21 -4.97
CA GLN A 67 -0.45 38.52 -5.00
C GLN A 67 -1.09 38.31 -3.61
N GLY A 68 -0.56 38.97 -2.57
CA GLY A 68 -1.03 38.83 -1.19
C GLY A 68 -0.43 37.64 -0.44
N PRO A 69 -0.86 37.40 0.82
CA PRO A 69 -0.37 36.32 1.66
C PRO A 69 -0.59 34.95 1.00
N ARG A 70 0.43 34.07 1.03
CA ARG A 70 0.37 32.79 0.33
C ARG A 70 1.14 31.68 1.06
N PHE A 71 0.61 30.47 0.91
CA PHE A 71 1.30 29.23 1.30
C PHE A 71 2.12 28.69 0.13
N TYR A 72 3.35 28.29 0.44
CA TYR A 72 4.27 27.64 -0.48
C TYR A 72 4.46 26.20 -0.04
N ASP A 73 3.97 25.27 -0.86
CA ASP A 73 4.13 23.83 -0.67
C ASP A 73 5.35 23.32 -1.43
N ILE A 74 6.33 22.82 -0.69
CA ILE A 74 7.57 22.26 -1.23
C ILE A 74 7.54 20.77 -0.92
N CYS A 75 7.14 19.98 -1.92
CA CYS A 75 7.22 18.53 -1.85
C CYS A 75 8.68 18.09 -1.99
N LEU A 76 9.15 17.21 -1.11
CA LEU A 76 10.46 16.57 -1.26
C LEU A 76 10.34 15.39 -2.21
N THR A 77 11.37 15.15 -3.03
CA THR A 77 11.47 13.91 -3.80
C THR A 77 11.73 12.72 -2.87
N ARG A 78 11.67 11.51 -3.42
CA ARG A 78 11.97 10.30 -2.65
C ARG A 78 13.41 10.35 -2.11
N GLU A 79 14.35 10.74 -2.95
CA GLU A 79 15.78 10.84 -2.65
C GLU A 79 16.04 11.94 -1.62
N GLU A 80 15.43 13.11 -1.80
CA GLU A 80 15.53 14.23 -0.84
C GLU A 80 14.95 13.85 0.54
N SER A 81 13.82 13.13 0.57
CA SER A 81 13.21 12.67 1.82
C SER A 81 14.09 11.65 2.56
N ILE A 82 14.81 10.79 1.81
CA ILE A 82 15.78 9.85 2.38
C ILE A 82 16.99 10.62 2.96
N GLN A 83 17.53 11.60 2.22
CA GLN A 83 18.61 12.46 2.71
C GLN A 83 18.17 13.31 3.92
N ALA A 84 16.89 13.67 3.99
CA ALA A 84 16.30 14.47 5.05
C ALA A 84 16.00 13.69 6.33
N GLU A 85 16.26 12.37 6.43
CA GLU A 85 15.77 11.50 7.52
C GLU A 85 15.82 12.14 8.92
N LYS A 86 17.00 12.64 9.28
CA LYS A 86 17.28 13.24 10.59
C LYS A 86 17.09 14.74 10.58
N LYS A 87 17.50 15.39 9.49
CA LYS A 87 17.43 16.84 9.36
C LYS A 87 17.56 17.31 7.91
N PHE A 88 17.01 18.48 7.64
CA PHE A 88 17.27 19.23 6.41
C PHE A 88 17.25 20.73 6.67
N ASN A 89 17.77 21.49 5.72
CA ASN A 89 17.91 22.94 5.80
C ASN A 89 17.01 23.62 4.77
N ILE A 90 16.39 24.72 5.19
CA ILE A 90 15.65 25.63 4.33
C ILE A 90 16.36 26.97 4.40
N PHE A 91 16.95 27.43 3.31
CA PHE A 91 17.47 28.79 3.24
C PHE A 91 16.36 29.74 2.85
N ILE A 92 16.25 30.84 3.59
CA ILE A 92 15.27 31.90 3.38
C ILE A 92 16.04 33.16 2.98
N ALA A 93 15.79 33.63 1.76
CA ALA A 93 16.42 34.83 1.23
C ALA A 93 15.92 36.08 1.93
N GLN A 94 16.72 37.14 1.86
CA GLN A 94 16.32 38.45 2.38
C GLN A 94 15.07 38.99 1.65
N SER A 95 14.29 39.80 2.36
CA SER A 95 13.16 40.53 1.79
C SER A 95 13.62 41.75 0.98
N SER A 96 12.70 42.35 0.22
CA SER A 96 12.90 43.64 -0.45
C SER A 96 12.71 44.85 0.49
N ASP A 97 12.49 44.62 1.78
CA ASP A 97 12.32 45.69 2.77
C ASP A 97 13.58 46.56 2.87
N THR A 98 13.38 47.87 2.95
CA THR A 98 14.47 48.86 3.10
C THR A 98 15.23 48.65 4.41
N ASN A 99 14.57 48.12 5.44
CA ASN A 99 15.19 47.80 6.73
C ASN A 99 15.76 46.36 6.80
N HIS A 100 15.75 45.63 5.69
CA HIS A 100 16.20 44.24 5.59
C HIS A 100 15.52 43.28 6.58
N VAL A 101 14.28 43.59 6.97
CA VAL A 101 13.50 42.73 7.87
C VAL A 101 12.79 41.67 7.04
N THR A 102 13.15 40.41 7.24
CA THR A 102 12.53 39.26 6.59
C THR A 102 11.62 38.53 7.58
N VAL A 103 10.36 38.31 7.22
CA VAL A 103 9.34 37.72 8.11
C VAL A 103 8.79 36.41 7.56
N ILE A 104 8.66 35.42 8.43
CA ILE A 104 7.95 34.16 8.18
C ILE A 104 6.82 34.02 9.21
N ASP A 105 5.64 33.66 8.73
CA ASP A 105 4.44 33.55 9.56
C ASP A 105 4.30 32.13 10.15
N ASP A 106 4.28 31.08 9.30
CA ASP A 106 4.06 29.68 9.71
C ASP A 106 4.95 28.73 8.89
N VAL A 107 5.41 27.65 9.52
CA VAL A 107 6.15 26.56 8.85
C VAL A 107 5.62 25.22 9.36
N LYS A 108 5.11 24.40 8.45
CA LYS A 108 4.61 23.05 8.74
C LYS A 108 5.39 22.02 7.94
N VAL A 109 5.88 20.99 8.61
CA VAL A 109 6.61 19.90 7.97
C VAL A 109 5.68 18.71 7.84
N TYR A 110 5.61 18.15 6.63
CA TYR A 110 4.83 16.95 6.35
C TYR A 110 5.66 15.71 6.64
N GLY A 111 5.05 14.77 7.37
CA GLY A 111 5.64 13.48 7.70
C GLY A 111 4.77 12.35 7.18
N LYS A 112 5.40 11.26 6.75
CA LYS A 112 4.76 9.96 6.55
C LYS A 112 5.46 8.92 7.40
N THR A 113 4.77 7.84 7.75
CA THR A 113 5.45 6.70 8.37
C THR A 113 6.43 6.09 7.37
N LYS A 114 7.53 5.51 7.86
CA LYS A 114 8.51 4.82 7.00
C LYS A 114 7.87 3.73 6.14
N GLU A 115 6.83 3.07 6.65
CA GLU A 115 6.06 2.06 5.91
C GLU A 115 5.29 2.63 4.72
N GLU A 116 4.52 3.71 4.93
CA GLU A 116 3.76 4.34 3.85
C GLU A 116 4.69 4.96 2.82
N PHE A 117 5.86 5.44 3.27
CA PHE A 117 6.91 5.94 2.40
C PHE A 117 7.67 4.82 1.66
N GLN A 118 7.52 3.55 2.07
CA GLN A 118 8.31 2.41 1.60
C GLN A 118 9.81 2.67 1.77
N TRP A 119 10.24 2.99 2.99
CA TRP A 119 11.64 3.28 3.28
C TRP A 119 12.54 2.15 2.77
N PRO A 120 13.63 2.45 2.04
CA PRO A 120 14.57 1.42 1.62
C PRO A 120 15.19 0.82 2.88
N ASP A 121 14.78 -0.40 3.23
CA ASP A 121 15.40 -1.12 4.33
C ASP A 121 16.87 -1.38 3.97
N ASP A 122 17.76 -1.32 4.98
CA ASP A 122 19.22 -1.50 4.83
C ASP A 122 19.63 -2.80 4.10
N VAL A 123 18.69 -3.72 3.87
CA VAL A 123 18.86 -4.97 3.11
C VAL A 123 19.23 -4.68 1.64
N ASP A 124 18.69 -3.62 1.02
CA ASP A 124 19.02 -3.30 -0.38
C ASP A 124 20.38 -2.58 -0.53
N ALA A 125 20.82 -1.85 0.51
CA ALA A 125 22.13 -1.21 0.51
C ALA A 125 23.26 -2.24 0.74
N SER A 126 23.03 -3.30 1.51
CA SER A 126 24.04 -4.35 1.73
C SER A 126 24.24 -5.23 0.50
N LEU A 127 23.21 -5.44 -0.32
CA LEU A 127 23.31 -6.22 -1.57
C LEU A 127 24.20 -5.53 -2.60
N LEU A 128 24.19 -4.19 -2.65
CA LEU A 128 25.08 -3.40 -3.50
C LEU A 128 26.52 -3.35 -2.97
N ALA A 129 26.72 -3.44 -1.65
CA ALA A 129 28.06 -3.48 -1.03
C ALA A 129 28.69 -4.89 -1.02
N SER A 130 27.88 -5.94 -1.11
CA SER A 130 28.32 -7.34 -1.03
C SER A 130 28.92 -7.89 -2.33
N ALA A 131 28.81 -7.16 -3.45
CA ALA A 131 29.41 -7.56 -4.72
C ALA A 131 30.93 -7.31 -4.79
N THR A 132 31.54 -6.60 -3.83
CA THR A 132 32.95 -6.19 -3.91
C THR A 132 33.92 -6.91 -2.98
N THR A 133 33.49 -7.82 -2.11
CA THR A 133 34.43 -8.55 -1.23
C THR A 133 34.00 -9.99 -1.00
N ALA A 134 34.21 -10.81 -2.02
CA ALA A 134 34.38 -12.24 -1.83
C ALA A 134 35.75 -12.48 -1.16
N GLY A 135 35.73 -12.98 0.07
CA GLY A 135 36.91 -13.60 0.70
C GLY A 135 37.18 -13.17 2.14
N ALA A 136 36.55 -13.86 3.09
CA ALA A 136 37.22 -14.31 4.33
C ALA A 136 36.30 -15.22 5.13
N LEU A 137 36.71 -16.46 5.27
CA LEU A 137 36.14 -17.50 6.12
C LEU A 137 36.82 -17.51 7.50
N ILE A 138 35.98 -17.73 8.53
CA ILE A 138 36.22 -18.50 9.78
C ILE A 138 37.22 -17.94 10.82
N THR A 139 36.75 -17.68 12.05
CA THR A 139 37.07 -18.51 13.24
C THR A 139 36.31 -18.11 14.50
N THR A 140 35.84 -19.15 15.18
CA THR A 140 35.18 -19.24 16.48
C THR A 140 36.14 -19.03 17.65
N THR A 141 35.70 -18.45 18.77
CA THR A 141 35.60 -19.15 20.09
C THR A 141 35.04 -18.23 21.18
N ALA A 142 34.30 -18.85 22.08
CA ALA A 142 33.48 -18.23 23.12
C ALA A 142 34.26 -17.91 24.41
N ALA A 143 33.82 -16.86 25.11
CA ALA A 143 33.87 -16.76 26.56
C ALA A 143 32.60 -16.06 27.05
N ALA A 144 31.69 -16.85 27.62
CA ALA A 144 30.46 -16.41 28.26
C ALA A 144 30.75 -16.02 29.71
N ALA A 145 30.27 -14.86 30.14
CA ALA A 145 29.84 -14.58 31.52
C ALA A 145 29.22 -13.17 31.63
N SER A 146 27.93 -13.05 31.29
CA SER A 146 27.00 -12.05 31.82
C SER A 146 25.60 -12.45 31.36
N ALA A 147 25.07 -13.49 32.00
CA ALA A 147 23.68 -13.89 31.90
C ALA A 147 22.81 -12.80 32.55
N ASN A 148 22.22 -11.94 31.70
CA ASN A 148 20.95 -11.22 31.88
C ASN A 148 20.72 -10.09 30.84
N GLY A 149 21.51 -10.00 29.78
CA GLY A 149 21.40 -8.89 28.80
C GLY A 149 20.97 -9.25 27.38
N TYR A 150 20.63 -10.50 27.07
CA TYR A 150 20.45 -10.98 25.68
C TYR A 150 18.99 -11.26 25.28
N LEU A 151 18.02 -10.48 25.79
CA LEU A 151 16.62 -10.55 25.33
C LEU A 151 16.04 -9.20 24.90
N HIS A 152 16.87 -8.23 24.53
CA HIS A 152 16.37 -6.95 24.00
C HIS A 152 17.38 -6.27 23.09
N SER A 153 17.65 -6.88 21.94
CA SER A 153 18.32 -6.19 20.83
C SER A 153 17.80 -6.64 19.45
N PHE A 154 16.53 -7.01 19.37
CA PHE A 154 15.82 -7.02 18.10
C PHE A 154 15.09 -5.68 17.94
N ARG A 155 15.35 -5.01 16.82
CA ARG A 155 14.58 -3.85 16.33
C ARG A 155 13.09 -4.16 16.46
N GLN A 156 12.35 -3.37 17.23
CA GLN A 156 10.88 -3.39 17.18
C GLN A 156 10.44 -2.89 15.80
N THR A 157 10.18 -3.81 14.88
CA THR A 157 9.44 -3.53 13.65
C THR A 157 8.01 -3.15 14.04
N ASN A 158 7.28 -2.43 13.18
CA ASN A 158 5.87 -2.14 13.43
C ASN A 158 5.02 -3.42 13.59
N ASP A 159 5.49 -4.55 13.03
CA ASP A 159 4.93 -5.86 13.32
C ASP A 159 4.96 -6.20 14.81
N GLU A 160 5.99 -5.84 15.59
CA GLU A 160 6.03 -6.09 17.05
C GLU A 160 5.07 -5.19 17.84
N LYS A 161 4.82 -3.96 17.37
CA LYS A 161 3.79 -3.06 17.96
C LYS A 161 2.38 -3.55 17.65
N GLU A 162 2.13 -4.05 16.43
CA GLU A 162 0.88 -4.71 16.05
C GLU A 162 0.73 -6.09 16.72
N LEU A 163 1.84 -6.78 17.05
CA LEU A 163 1.81 -8.04 17.79
C LEU A 163 1.48 -7.82 19.26
N ALA A 164 1.88 -6.68 19.83
CA ALA A 164 1.60 -6.31 21.22
C ALA A 164 0.13 -6.01 21.51
N THR A 165 -0.68 -5.73 20.48
CA THR A 165 -2.14 -5.52 20.61
C THR A 165 -2.94 -6.84 20.66
N LEU A 166 -2.30 -7.97 20.33
CA LEU A 166 -2.92 -9.29 20.34
C LEU A 166 -3.00 -9.90 21.75
N CYS A 167 -3.98 -10.78 21.94
CA CYS A 167 -4.09 -11.58 23.16
C CYS A 167 -2.86 -12.51 23.30
N LEU A 168 -2.53 -12.90 24.53
CA LEU A 168 -1.41 -13.81 24.82
C LEU A 168 -1.40 -15.11 23.96
N PRO A 169 -2.52 -15.84 23.77
CA PRO A 169 -2.56 -17.03 22.92
C PRO A 169 -2.31 -16.74 21.43
N ASP A 170 -2.79 -15.61 20.91
CA ASP A 170 -2.59 -15.23 19.50
C ASP A 170 -1.12 -14.91 19.22
N ARG A 171 -0.45 -14.25 20.18
CA ARG A 171 1.00 -14.04 20.12
C ARG A 171 1.77 -15.35 20.12
N LEU A 172 1.41 -16.27 21.01
CA LEU A 172 2.04 -17.60 21.06
C LEU A 172 1.86 -18.33 19.73
N LEU A 173 0.68 -18.24 19.12
CA LEU A 173 0.43 -18.84 17.81
C LEU A 173 1.35 -18.24 16.74
N VAL A 174 1.46 -16.91 16.64
CA VAL A 174 2.35 -16.26 15.67
C VAL A 174 3.81 -16.67 15.88
N TYR A 175 4.30 -16.66 17.13
CA TYR A 175 5.66 -17.13 17.42
C TYR A 175 5.86 -18.60 17.09
N SER A 176 4.88 -19.46 17.36
CA SER A 176 4.95 -20.89 17.02
C SER A 176 5.00 -21.12 15.51
N MET A 177 4.25 -20.32 14.73
CA MET A 177 4.29 -20.36 13.28
C MET A 177 5.64 -19.87 12.75
N GLN A 178 6.23 -18.84 13.36
CA GLN A 178 7.55 -18.33 12.96
C GLN A 178 8.65 -19.37 13.24
N VAL A 179 8.62 -20.02 14.40
CA VAL A 179 9.54 -21.13 14.73
C VAL A 179 9.36 -22.28 13.75
N LEU A 180 8.12 -22.59 13.38
CA LEU A 180 7.83 -23.60 12.38
C LEU A 180 8.43 -23.20 11.03
N ILE A 181 8.19 -21.98 10.53
CA ILE A 181 8.81 -21.43 9.30
C ILE A 181 10.33 -21.57 9.33
N SER A 182 10.98 -21.14 10.41
CA SER A 182 12.42 -21.26 10.57
C SER A 182 12.86 -22.73 10.55
N SER A 183 12.14 -23.62 11.25
CA SER A 183 12.45 -25.04 11.23
C SER A 183 12.42 -25.59 9.80
N LEU A 184 11.46 -25.20 8.99
CA LEU A 184 11.28 -25.72 7.63
C LEU A 184 12.35 -25.25 6.66
N SER A 185 12.83 -24.03 6.81
CA SER A 185 13.98 -23.53 6.06
C SER A 185 15.25 -24.37 6.29
N LEU A 186 15.34 -25.08 7.43
CA LEU A 186 16.45 -26.00 7.76
C LEU A 186 16.24 -27.43 7.22
N HIS A 187 15.04 -27.81 6.78
CA HIS A 187 14.69 -29.19 6.38
C HIS A 187 14.97 -29.50 4.89
N HIS A 188 16.15 -29.14 4.37
CA HIS A 188 16.54 -29.45 2.98
C HIS A 188 16.73 -30.95 2.67
N ASN A 189 16.79 -31.81 3.69
CA ASN A 189 17.24 -33.22 3.57
C ASN A 189 16.16 -34.28 3.82
N LEU A 190 14.87 -33.96 3.74
CA LEU A 190 13.79 -34.93 3.98
C LEU A 190 13.55 -35.84 2.75
N ASP A 191 13.28 -37.12 2.99
CA ASP A 191 12.84 -38.06 1.96
C ASP A 191 11.57 -37.55 1.25
N GLU A 192 11.49 -37.77 -0.06
CA GLU A 192 10.44 -37.22 -0.93
C GLU A 192 9.02 -37.61 -0.50
N GLN A 193 8.83 -38.82 0.05
CA GLN A 193 7.54 -39.29 0.57
C GLN A 193 7.13 -38.59 1.88
N ASN A 194 8.06 -38.38 2.79
CA ASN A 194 7.81 -37.66 4.05
C ASN A 194 7.54 -36.18 3.77
N ARG A 195 8.23 -35.61 2.77
CA ARG A 195 7.98 -34.26 2.26
C ARG A 195 6.56 -34.13 1.69
N ALA A 196 6.12 -35.04 0.83
CA ALA A 196 4.78 -34.98 0.24
C ALA A 196 3.64 -35.09 1.28
N LYS A 197 3.81 -35.94 2.30
CA LYS A 197 2.84 -36.07 3.39
C LYS A 197 2.77 -34.80 4.25
N LEU A 198 3.93 -34.30 4.66
CA LEU A 198 4.05 -33.05 5.42
C LEU A 198 3.40 -31.89 4.63
N ASN A 199 3.64 -31.81 3.32
CA ASN A 199 3.03 -30.82 2.44
C ASN A 199 1.50 -30.88 2.45
N SER A 200 0.91 -32.07 2.36
CA SER A 200 -0.55 -32.24 2.40
C SER A 200 -1.13 -31.75 3.72
N ASP A 201 -0.49 -32.11 4.84
CA ASP A 201 -0.97 -31.76 6.18
C ASP A 201 -0.92 -30.24 6.40
N ILE A 202 0.22 -29.59 6.09
CA ILE A 202 0.37 -28.14 6.23
C ILE A 202 -0.55 -27.37 5.30
N VAL A 203 -0.66 -27.79 4.05
CA VAL A 203 -1.58 -27.17 3.10
C VAL A 203 -3.00 -27.27 3.64
N GLN A 204 -3.40 -28.42 4.17
CA GLN A 204 -4.72 -28.61 4.77
C GLN A 204 -4.94 -27.72 6.01
N TYR A 205 -4.01 -27.71 6.96
CA TYR A 205 -4.14 -26.90 8.17
C TYR A 205 -4.13 -25.40 7.87
N THR A 206 -3.24 -24.95 7.00
CA THR A 206 -3.19 -23.54 6.65
C THR A 206 -4.45 -23.13 5.87
N SER A 207 -4.97 -24.00 4.99
CA SER A 207 -6.27 -23.77 4.34
C SER A 207 -7.40 -23.60 5.35
N HIS A 208 -7.46 -24.45 6.39
CA HIS A 208 -8.45 -24.30 7.47
C HIS A 208 -8.28 -22.97 8.21
N MET A 209 -7.05 -22.53 8.45
CA MET A 209 -6.79 -21.22 9.06
C MET A 209 -7.23 -20.04 8.18
N PHE A 210 -7.14 -20.16 6.84
CA PHE A 210 -7.67 -19.11 5.95
C PHE A 210 -9.20 -18.99 5.98
N HIS A 211 -9.90 -20.07 6.31
CA HIS A 211 -11.36 -20.05 6.44
C HIS A 211 -11.84 -19.51 7.80
N MET A 212 -10.94 -19.36 8.77
CA MET A 212 -11.25 -18.77 10.06
C MET A 212 -11.05 -17.25 10.00
N SER A 213 -11.98 -16.47 10.59
CA SER A 213 -11.87 -15.03 10.76
C SER A 213 -10.79 -14.68 11.80
N LEU A 214 -9.52 -14.85 11.41
CA LEU A 214 -8.37 -14.60 12.27
C LEU A 214 -7.88 -13.15 12.13
N PRO A 215 -7.31 -12.56 13.20
CA PRO A 215 -6.57 -11.30 13.15
C PRO A 215 -5.56 -11.23 12.00
N SER A 216 -5.37 -10.03 11.46
CA SER A 216 -4.53 -9.77 10.27
C SER A 216 -3.11 -10.31 10.39
N GLN A 217 -2.52 -10.29 11.60
CA GLN A 217 -1.18 -10.82 11.88
C GLN A 217 -1.10 -12.32 11.69
N ILE A 218 -2.06 -13.07 12.22
CA ILE A 218 -2.11 -14.53 12.08
C ILE A 218 -2.29 -14.91 10.61
N GLN A 219 -3.10 -14.14 9.87
CA GLN A 219 -3.24 -14.34 8.44
C GLN A 219 -1.96 -14.00 7.64
N ARG A 220 -1.16 -13.03 8.09
CA ARG A 220 0.15 -12.74 7.47
C ARG A 220 1.12 -13.89 7.72
N SER A 221 1.24 -14.35 8.96
CA SER A 221 2.10 -15.47 9.32
C SER A 221 1.69 -16.78 8.62
N SER A 222 0.38 -17.03 8.46
CA SER A 222 -0.11 -18.20 7.71
C SER A 222 0.21 -18.12 6.20
N ARG A 223 0.08 -16.94 5.58
CA ARG A 223 0.52 -16.71 4.19
C ARG A 223 2.01 -16.92 4.03
N GLN A 224 2.82 -16.38 4.95
CA GLN A 224 4.26 -16.52 4.92
C GLN A 224 4.68 -17.99 5.04
N LEU A 225 4.05 -18.73 5.94
CA LEU A 225 4.25 -20.17 6.09
C LEU A 225 4.00 -20.88 4.77
N LEU A 226 2.83 -20.71 4.14
CA LEU A 226 2.56 -21.32 2.84
C LEU A 226 3.58 -20.88 1.77
N LYS A 227 3.99 -19.62 1.75
CA LYS A 227 4.93 -19.12 0.74
C LYS A 227 6.28 -19.81 0.84
N GLU A 228 6.83 -19.90 2.05
CA GLU A 228 8.10 -20.59 2.31
C GLU A 228 8.00 -22.07 1.95
N PHE A 229 6.86 -22.71 2.20
CA PHE A 229 6.62 -24.08 1.78
C PHE A 229 6.55 -24.28 0.28
N PHE A 230 5.82 -23.42 -0.42
CA PHE A 230 5.73 -23.52 -1.87
C PHE A 230 7.06 -23.17 -2.54
N SER A 231 7.81 -22.21 -2.01
CA SER A 231 9.18 -21.90 -2.45
C SER A 231 10.13 -23.09 -2.26
N PHE A 232 9.87 -23.95 -1.27
CA PHE A 232 10.64 -25.17 -1.03
C PHE A 232 10.29 -26.30 -2.01
N ILE A 233 9.06 -26.32 -2.54
CA ILE A 233 8.56 -27.38 -3.44
C ILE A 233 8.84 -27.03 -4.91
N SER A 234 8.53 -25.79 -5.28
CA SER A 234 8.64 -25.27 -6.64
C SER A 234 9.43 -23.98 -6.59
N SER A 235 10.45 -23.82 -7.45
CA SER A 235 11.19 -22.56 -7.58
C SER A 235 10.33 -21.40 -8.13
N SER A 236 9.08 -21.65 -8.49
CA SER A 236 8.17 -20.66 -9.05
C SER A 236 7.06 -20.28 -8.07
N ASP A 237 6.91 -18.98 -7.83
CA ASP A 237 5.81 -18.38 -7.06
C ASP A 237 4.41 -18.68 -7.65
N PHE A 238 4.34 -19.21 -8.88
CA PHE A 238 3.10 -19.50 -9.59
C PHE A 238 2.19 -20.49 -8.85
N ASP A 239 2.73 -21.63 -8.40
CA ASP A 239 1.95 -22.70 -7.74
C ASP A 239 1.36 -22.24 -6.40
N TYR A 240 2.12 -21.43 -5.66
CA TYR A 240 1.67 -20.80 -4.41
C TYR A 240 0.44 -19.93 -4.64
N TYR A 241 0.56 -19.03 -5.62
CA TYR A 241 -0.46 -18.06 -5.94
C TYR A 241 -1.71 -18.71 -6.56
N GLU A 242 -1.55 -19.75 -7.38
CA GLU A 242 -2.66 -20.54 -7.88
C GLU A 242 -3.40 -21.24 -6.73
N HIS A 243 -2.66 -21.85 -5.80
CA HIS A 243 -3.24 -22.57 -4.67
C HIS A 243 -4.04 -21.64 -3.74
N ILE A 244 -3.47 -20.49 -3.36
CA ILE A 244 -4.16 -19.52 -2.50
C ILE A 244 -5.39 -18.95 -3.18
N ASP A 245 -5.28 -18.55 -4.45
CA ASP A 245 -6.42 -17.98 -5.17
C ASP A 245 -7.55 -19.00 -5.29
N ARG A 246 -7.23 -20.27 -5.53
CA ARG A 246 -8.20 -21.37 -5.55
C ARG A 246 -8.88 -21.55 -4.19
N LEU A 247 -8.15 -21.53 -3.09
CA LEU A 247 -8.74 -21.63 -1.74
C LEU A 247 -9.68 -20.46 -1.46
N GLN A 248 -9.24 -19.23 -1.77
CA GLN A 248 -10.04 -18.03 -1.57
C GLN A 248 -11.32 -18.10 -2.41
N LEU A 249 -11.23 -18.40 -3.69
CA LEU A 249 -12.40 -18.50 -4.56
C LEU A 249 -13.35 -19.63 -4.13
N THR A 250 -12.81 -20.77 -3.66
CA THR A 250 -13.61 -21.88 -3.11
C THR A 250 -14.37 -21.46 -1.86
N PHE A 251 -13.69 -20.78 -0.93
CA PHE A 251 -14.31 -20.23 0.28
C PHE A 251 -15.45 -19.27 -0.08
N LEU A 252 -15.20 -18.34 -1.00
CA LEU A 252 -16.21 -17.38 -1.42
C LEU A 252 -17.41 -18.05 -2.06
N SER A 253 -17.17 -19.04 -2.93
CA SER A 253 -18.25 -19.84 -3.51
C SER A 253 -19.09 -20.53 -2.45
N GLN A 254 -18.47 -21.06 -1.38
CA GLN A 254 -19.18 -21.67 -0.26
C GLN A 254 -19.99 -20.62 0.54
N CYS A 255 -19.40 -19.45 0.82
CA CYS A 255 -20.09 -18.36 1.51
C CYS A 255 -21.32 -17.89 0.74
N PHE A 256 -21.21 -17.70 -0.59
CA PHE A 256 -22.33 -17.26 -1.43
C PHE A 256 -23.36 -18.35 -1.71
N SER A 257 -23.01 -19.63 -1.50
CA SER A 257 -23.97 -20.73 -1.58
C SER A 257 -24.87 -20.84 -0.34
N SER A 258 -24.51 -20.17 0.76
CA SER A 258 -25.33 -20.12 1.97
C SER A 258 -26.45 -19.09 1.83
N GLU A 259 -27.67 -19.43 2.26
CA GLU A 259 -28.83 -18.52 2.23
C GLU A 259 -28.61 -17.26 3.09
N ASN A 260 -27.78 -17.33 4.13
CA ASN A 260 -27.51 -16.25 5.08
C ASN A 260 -26.19 -15.49 4.82
N TYR A 261 -25.71 -15.44 3.57
CA TYR A 261 -24.44 -14.78 3.26
C TYR A 261 -24.38 -13.30 3.67
N LEU A 262 -25.53 -12.60 3.73
CA LEU A 262 -25.60 -11.20 4.16
C LEU A 262 -25.28 -11.03 5.66
N GLU A 263 -25.65 -12.00 6.49
CA GLU A 263 -25.33 -11.99 7.93
C GLU A 263 -23.84 -12.27 8.17
N LEU A 264 -23.23 -13.08 7.30
CA LEU A 264 -21.79 -13.39 7.38
C LEU A 264 -20.92 -12.14 7.15
N PHE A 265 -21.38 -11.22 6.30
CA PHE A 265 -20.69 -9.97 5.97
C PHE A 265 -21.38 -8.74 6.58
N ASN A 266 -21.91 -8.89 7.80
CA ASN A 266 -22.52 -7.80 8.54
C ASN A 266 -21.50 -6.75 9.04
N ASP A 267 -20.23 -7.16 9.15
CA ASP A 267 -19.14 -6.30 9.58
C ASP A 267 -18.43 -5.64 8.38
N THR A 268 -18.06 -4.37 8.55
CA THR A 268 -17.42 -3.59 7.48
C THR A 268 -15.99 -4.08 7.23
N ASP A 269 -15.30 -4.57 8.28
CA ASP A 269 -13.93 -5.06 8.19
C ASP A 269 -13.83 -6.41 7.47
N THR A 270 -14.80 -7.31 7.68
CA THR A 270 -14.86 -8.60 6.99
C THR A 270 -15.13 -8.41 5.49
N TYR A 271 -16.01 -7.47 5.14
CA TYR A 271 -16.27 -7.10 3.76
C TYR A 271 -15.07 -6.37 3.11
N GLU A 272 -14.34 -5.53 3.85
CA GLU A 272 -13.10 -4.93 3.34
C GLU A 272 -12.06 -6.00 2.99
N TYR A 273 -11.84 -6.96 3.88
CA TYR A 273 -10.91 -8.06 3.66
C TYR A 273 -11.29 -8.87 2.40
N LEU A 274 -12.58 -9.18 2.25
CA LEU A 274 -13.11 -9.83 1.05
C LEU A 274 -12.75 -9.07 -0.22
N LEU A 275 -13.05 -7.76 -0.26
CA LEU A 275 -12.81 -6.94 -1.43
C LEU A 275 -11.33 -6.80 -1.74
N LEU A 276 -10.47 -6.62 -0.74
CA LEU A 276 -9.01 -6.54 -0.96
C LEU A 276 -8.44 -7.86 -1.49
N SER A 277 -8.91 -8.99 -0.94
CA SER A 277 -8.53 -10.32 -1.41
C SER A 277 -8.88 -10.48 -2.89
N LEU A 278 -10.12 -10.19 -3.25
CA LEU A 278 -10.60 -10.28 -4.63
C LEU A 278 -9.90 -9.28 -5.56
N LEU A 279 -9.63 -8.07 -5.10
CA LEU A 279 -8.91 -7.06 -5.87
C LEU A 279 -7.50 -7.57 -6.22
N SER A 280 -6.83 -8.26 -5.30
CA SER A 280 -5.50 -8.82 -5.53
C SER A 280 -5.50 -9.85 -6.68
N ILE A 281 -6.52 -10.69 -6.74
CA ILE A 281 -6.71 -11.72 -7.78
C ILE A 281 -7.07 -11.04 -9.11
N THR A 282 -8.09 -10.19 -9.13
CA THR A 282 -8.59 -9.53 -10.36
C THR A 282 -7.56 -8.61 -11.00
N ARG A 283 -6.70 -7.95 -10.22
CA ARG A 283 -5.69 -7.00 -10.72
C ARG A 283 -4.43 -7.70 -11.22
N HIS A 284 -3.93 -8.70 -10.50
CA HIS A 284 -2.62 -9.28 -10.79
C HIS A 284 -2.71 -10.66 -11.45
N ARG A 285 -3.78 -11.43 -11.19
CA ARG A 285 -3.91 -12.84 -11.58
C ARG A 285 -5.34 -13.17 -12.09
N PRO A 286 -5.85 -12.44 -13.11
CA PRO A 286 -7.23 -12.62 -13.58
C PRO A 286 -7.50 -14.02 -14.16
N HIS A 287 -6.49 -14.67 -14.71
CA HIS A 287 -6.58 -16.01 -15.28
C HIS A 287 -6.98 -17.09 -14.25
N ASN A 288 -6.63 -16.90 -12.97
CA ASN A 288 -6.99 -17.85 -11.90
C ASN A 288 -8.50 -17.87 -11.65
N ILE A 289 -9.18 -16.73 -11.82
CA ILE A 289 -10.64 -16.64 -11.71
C ILE A 289 -11.28 -17.46 -12.82
N ASN A 290 -10.86 -17.28 -14.08
CA ASN A 290 -11.40 -18.04 -15.20
C ASN A 290 -11.13 -19.54 -15.06
N ARG A 291 -9.92 -19.91 -14.65
CA ARG A 291 -9.56 -21.31 -14.42
C ARG A 291 -10.45 -21.94 -13.35
N PHE A 292 -10.68 -21.22 -12.25
CA PHE A 292 -11.60 -21.66 -11.21
C PHE A 292 -13.03 -21.84 -11.74
N LEU A 293 -13.58 -20.84 -12.43
CA LEU A 293 -14.92 -20.88 -13.01
C LEU A 293 -15.09 -22.01 -14.04
N ASN A 294 -14.10 -22.21 -14.90
CA ASN A 294 -14.10 -23.26 -15.91
C ASN A 294 -14.08 -24.65 -15.25
N ILE A 295 -13.23 -24.84 -14.22
CA ILE A 295 -13.18 -26.10 -13.47
C ILE A 295 -14.52 -26.38 -12.78
N THR A 296 -15.13 -25.37 -12.14
CA THR A 296 -16.42 -25.56 -11.47
C THR A 296 -17.57 -25.79 -12.46
N SER A 297 -17.52 -25.16 -13.63
CA SER A 297 -18.48 -25.43 -14.71
C SER A 297 -18.38 -26.86 -15.26
N ALA A 298 -17.17 -27.43 -15.32
CA ALA A 298 -16.91 -28.77 -15.84
C ALA A 298 -17.27 -29.90 -14.87
N GLN A 299 -17.36 -29.62 -13.56
CA GLN A 299 -17.71 -30.59 -12.51
C GLN A 299 -19.23 -30.64 -12.20
N SER A 300 -20.07 -29.98 -13.01
CA SER A 300 -21.50 -29.79 -12.75
C SER A 300 -22.37 -31.02 -13.07
N VAL A 301 -22.58 -31.89 -12.07
CA VAL A 301 -23.75 -32.81 -12.03
C VAL A 301 -24.78 -32.39 -10.97
N ASP A 302 -24.39 -31.57 -9.97
CA ASP A 302 -25.27 -31.19 -8.87
C ASP A 302 -25.77 -29.74 -8.95
N VAL A 303 -27.04 -29.54 -8.59
CA VAL A 303 -27.80 -28.28 -8.58
C VAL A 303 -27.12 -27.16 -7.75
N ILE A 304 -26.21 -27.53 -6.85
CA ILE A 304 -25.41 -26.64 -5.98
C ILE A 304 -24.29 -25.92 -6.78
N SER A 305 -23.89 -26.46 -7.93
CA SER A 305 -22.78 -25.91 -8.76
C SER A 305 -23.15 -24.70 -9.61
N LYS A 306 -24.43 -24.30 -9.68
CA LYS A 306 -24.82 -23.04 -10.32
C LYS A 306 -24.32 -21.82 -9.56
N SER A 307 -24.11 -21.92 -8.23
CA SER A 307 -23.65 -20.85 -7.31
C SER A 307 -22.19 -20.40 -7.47
N ALA A 308 -21.43 -20.99 -8.40
CA ALA A 308 -20.02 -20.67 -8.60
C ALA A 308 -19.74 -19.99 -9.95
N SER A 309 -20.73 -19.33 -10.54
CA SER A 309 -20.58 -18.56 -11.78
C SER A 309 -20.26 -17.10 -11.47
N MET A 310 -19.46 -16.43 -12.32
CA MET A 310 -19.22 -14.98 -12.19
C MET A 310 -20.51 -14.16 -12.29
N GLU A 311 -21.55 -14.72 -12.93
CA GLU A 311 -22.93 -14.21 -13.00
C GLU A 311 -23.56 -14.01 -11.62
N ILE A 312 -23.19 -14.84 -10.66
CA ILE A 312 -23.67 -14.81 -9.29
C ILE A 312 -22.80 -13.88 -8.48
N PHE A 313 -21.48 -14.09 -8.53
CA PHE A 313 -20.51 -13.39 -7.69
C PHE A 313 -20.55 -11.85 -7.80
N ILE A 314 -20.63 -11.30 -9.02
CA ILE A 314 -20.60 -9.85 -9.25
C ILE A 314 -21.81 -9.14 -8.60
N PRO A 315 -23.07 -9.59 -8.81
CA PRO A 315 -24.24 -9.06 -8.11
C PRO A 315 -24.19 -9.18 -6.59
N TYR A 316 -23.67 -10.28 -6.02
CA TYR A 316 -23.62 -10.45 -4.57
C TYR A 316 -22.75 -9.40 -3.87
N LEU A 317 -21.64 -8.99 -4.49
CA LEU A 317 -20.79 -7.94 -3.93
C LEU A 317 -21.52 -6.60 -3.81
N VAL A 318 -22.33 -6.24 -4.83
CA VAL A 318 -23.20 -5.05 -4.77
C VAL A 318 -24.26 -5.19 -3.68
N ASN A 319 -24.86 -6.37 -3.55
CA ASN A 319 -25.90 -6.62 -2.56
C ASN A 319 -25.38 -6.50 -1.12
N ILE A 320 -24.18 -7.03 -0.83
CA ILE A 320 -23.53 -6.85 0.47
C ILE A 320 -23.22 -5.38 0.71
N PHE A 321 -22.71 -4.66 -0.30
CA PHE A 321 -22.46 -3.22 -0.19
C PHE A 321 -23.73 -2.44 0.17
N PHE A 322 -24.85 -2.71 -0.51
CA PHE A 322 -26.13 -2.07 -0.20
C PHE A 322 -26.68 -2.48 1.16
N HIS A 323 -26.47 -3.72 1.59
CA HIS A 323 -26.85 -4.18 2.92
C HIS A 323 -26.13 -3.39 4.01
N LEU A 324 -24.79 -3.28 3.94
CA LEU A 324 -23.99 -2.45 4.85
C LEU A 324 -24.37 -0.98 4.80
N LEU A 325 -24.68 -0.47 3.60
CA LEU A 325 -25.08 0.91 3.44
C LEU A 325 -26.44 1.23 4.09
N ASN A 326 -27.41 0.32 3.98
CA ASN A 326 -28.75 0.49 4.55
C ASN A 326 -28.75 0.37 6.08
N GLN A 327 -27.70 -0.20 6.68
CA GLN A 327 -27.51 -0.25 8.12
C GLN A 327 -27.00 1.06 8.73
N ARG A 328 -26.63 2.03 7.88
CA ARG A 328 -26.22 3.35 8.33
C ARG A 328 -27.39 4.10 9.00
N PRO A 329 -27.22 4.68 10.20
CA PRO A 329 -28.25 5.50 10.79
C PRO A 329 -28.47 6.77 9.96
N SER A 330 -29.74 7.09 9.65
CA SER A 330 -30.12 8.27 8.85
C SER A 330 -29.74 9.60 9.51
N ASN A 331 -29.53 9.61 10.83
CA ASN A 331 -29.10 10.79 11.58
C ASN A 331 -27.64 10.64 12.02
N PRO A 332 -26.72 11.49 11.51
CA PRO A 332 -25.31 11.48 11.91
C PRO A 332 -25.06 11.94 13.35
N LEU A 333 -26.11 12.31 14.11
CA LEU A 333 -26.06 12.76 15.50
C LEU A 333 -26.60 11.71 16.50
N LEU A 334 -27.20 10.60 16.03
CA LEU A 334 -27.69 9.50 16.86
C LEU A 334 -26.62 8.42 17.08
N GLU A 335 -25.35 8.81 17.06
CA GLU A 335 -24.20 7.91 17.17
C GLU A 335 -24.15 7.30 18.58
N SER A 336 -24.80 6.13 18.75
CA SER A 336 -24.72 5.34 19.96
C SER A 336 -23.38 4.63 20.02
N VAL A 337 -22.73 4.71 21.19
CA VAL A 337 -21.39 4.26 21.54
C VAL A 337 -21.10 2.77 21.25
N ASP A 338 -22.13 1.92 21.07
CA ASP A 338 -21.99 0.46 21.08
C ASP A 338 -22.05 -0.23 19.71
N ASN A 339 -22.32 0.49 18.61
CA ASN A 339 -22.13 -0.06 17.27
C ASN A 339 -20.93 0.68 16.66
N SER A 340 -19.86 -0.05 16.31
CA SER A 340 -18.75 0.48 15.52
C SER A 340 -19.32 1.15 14.27
N SER A 341 -19.46 2.47 14.37
CA SER A 341 -20.12 3.30 13.39
C SER A 341 -19.48 3.05 12.04
N ILE A 342 -20.25 2.53 11.07
CA ILE A 342 -19.81 2.40 9.69
C ILE A 342 -19.38 3.80 9.22
N ASP A 343 -18.08 4.10 9.29
CA ASP A 343 -17.55 5.42 9.01
C ASP A 343 -17.83 5.73 7.55
N VAL A 344 -18.34 6.92 7.27
CA VAL A 344 -18.55 7.43 5.91
C VAL A 344 -17.26 7.32 5.09
N LYS A 345 -16.09 7.42 5.75
CA LYS A 345 -14.79 7.20 5.10
C LYS A 345 -14.57 5.73 4.70
N GLN A 346 -14.97 4.78 5.55
CA GLN A 346 -14.82 3.36 5.27
C GLN A 346 -15.73 2.93 4.11
N ILE A 347 -16.99 3.40 4.08
CA ILE A 347 -17.90 3.14 2.93
C ILE A 347 -17.31 3.68 1.62
N LYS A 348 -16.76 4.90 1.63
CA LYS A 348 -16.11 5.48 0.45
C LYS A 348 -14.92 4.62 -0.01
N LYS A 349 -14.10 4.15 0.93
CA LYS A 349 -12.97 3.25 0.64
C LYS A 349 -13.45 1.93 0.01
N LEU A 350 -14.46 1.28 0.60
CA LEU A 350 -15.06 0.05 0.08
C LEU A 350 -15.59 0.24 -1.34
N LEU A 351 -16.29 1.34 -1.60
CA LEU A 351 -16.82 1.67 -2.92
C LEU A 351 -15.71 1.86 -3.96
N HIS A 352 -14.61 2.51 -3.59
CA HIS A 352 -13.45 2.64 -4.48
C HIS A 352 -12.83 1.28 -4.82
N ILE A 353 -12.71 0.38 -3.85
CA ILE A 353 -12.18 -0.98 -4.05
C ILE A 353 -13.14 -1.79 -4.95
N LEU A 354 -14.45 -1.69 -4.72
CA LEU A 354 -15.47 -2.37 -5.51
C LEU A 354 -15.45 -1.93 -6.99
N VAL A 355 -15.33 -0.63 -7.25
CA VAL A 355 -15.18 -0.11 -8.63
C VAL A 355 -13.87 -0.58 -9.27
N ASP A 356 -12.78 -0.66 -8.51
CA ASP A 356 -11.50 -1.17 -9.01
C ASP A 356 -11.57 -2.66 -9.41
N ILE A 357 -12.30 -3.47 -8.62
CA ILE A 357 -12.57 -4.89 -8.94
C ILE A 357 -13.33 -4.99 -10.27
N TYR A 358 -14.45 -4.28 -10.39
CA TYR A 358 -15.29 -4.35 -11.59
C TYR A 358 -14.59 -3.83 -12.84
N HIS A 359 -13.83 -2.75 -12.71
CA HIS A 359 -13.02 -2.26 -13.82
C HIS A 359 -11.93 -3.26 -14.22
N SER A 360 -11.26 -3.89 -13.26
CA SER A 360 -10.23 -4.91 -13.54
C SER A 360 -10.82 -6.16 -14.21
N LEU A 361 -11.99 -6.61 -13.75
CA LEU A 361 -12.74 -7.71 -14.37
C LEU A 361 -13.19 -7.37 -15.80
N ALA A 362 -13.74 -6.17 -16.01
CA ALA A 362 -14.20 -5.75 -17.34
C ALA A 362 -13.06 -5.59 -18.35
N LEU A 363 -11.86 -5.18 -17.91
CA LEU A 363 -10.69 -5.06 -18.77
C LEU A 363 -10.11 -6.43 -19.17
N ASN A 364 -10.09 -7.38 -18.23
CA ASN A 364 -9.45 -8.66 -18.44
C ASN A 364 -10.38 -9.66 -19.15
N GLU A 365 -11.68 -9.64 -18.87
CA GLU A 365 -12.67 -10.61 -19.39
C GLU A 365 -13.97 -9.95 -19.88
N PRO A 366 -13.90 -9.19 -20.98
CA PRO A 366 -15.03 -8.41 -21.48
C PRO A 366 -16.21 -9.26 -21.95
N GLN A 367 -15.96 -10.48 -22.44
CA GLN A 367 -17.01 -11.30 -23.08
C GLN A 367 -18.07 -11.82 -22.10
N ILE A 368 -17.65 -12.13 -20.86
CA ILE A 368 -18.52 -12.74 -19.84
C ILE A 368 -18.98 -11.67 -18.83
N CYS A 369 -18.09 -10.75 -18.44
CA CYS A 369 -18.33 -9.89 -17.29
C CYS A 369 -18.93 -8.53 -17.62
N MET A 370 -18.80 -8.05 -18.87
CA MET A 370 -19.13 -6.66 -19.20
C MET A 370 -20.59 -6.31 -18.93
N ASN A 371 -21.53 -7.19 -19.31
CA ASN A 371 -22.96 -6.95 -19.07
C ASN A 371 -23.30 -6.89 -17.57
N LEU A 372 -22.72 -7.79 -16.76
CA LEU A 372 -22.93 -7.85 -15.32
C LEU A 372 -22.32 -6.65 -14.60
N VAL A 373 -21.13 -6.22 -15.03
CA VAL A 373 -20.45 -5.03 -14.50
C VAL A 373 -21.23 -3.77 -14.84
N VAL A 374 -21.73 -3.64 -16.08
CA VAL A 374 -22.55 -2.50 -16.49
C VAL A 374 -23.84 -2.43 -15.70
N ASP A 375 -24.55 -3.56 -15.54
CA ASP A 375 -25.74 -3.63 -14.70
C ASP A 375 -25.46 -3.23 -13.24
N SER A 376 -24.33 -3.70 -12.70
CA SER A 376 -23.88 -3.36 -11.34
C SER A 376 -23.57 -1.86 -11.20
N TYR A 377 -22.93 -1.25 -12.21
CA TYR A 377 -22.69 0.19 -12.23
C TYR A 377 -23.98 1.00 -12.34
N ILE A 378 -24.95 0.56 -13.15
CA ILE A 378 -26.26 1.20 -13.23
C ILE A 378 -26.93 1.17 -11.86
N ARG A 379 -26.97 0.00 -11.19
CA ARG A 379 -27.51 -0.14 -9.84
C ARG A 379 -26.84 0.77 -8.81
N LEU A 380 -25.51 0.89 -8.87
CA LEU A 380 -24.76 1.79 -7.98
C LEU A 380 -25.07 3.28 -8.29
N LEU A 381 -25.17 3.67 -9.55
CA LEU A 381 -25.42 5.05 -9.98
C LEU A 381 -26.87 5.52 -9.78
N THR A 382 -27.84 4.60 -9.75
CA THR A 382 -29.26 4.90 -9.50
C THR A 382 -29.58 5.05 -8.01
N TYR A 383 -28.63 4.78 -7.11
CA TYR A 383 -28.85 4.93 -5.67
C TYR A 383 -29.08 6.40 -5.26
N HIS A 384 -30.05 6.61 -4.35
CA HIS A 384 -30.59 7.95 -4.02
C HIS A 384 -29.65 8.87 -3.23
N ASP A 385 -28.57 8.35 -2.64
CA ASP A 385 -27.60 9.15 -1.87
C ASP A 385 -26.61 9.91 -2.77
N TYR A 386 -26.66 11.24 -2.70
CA TYR A 386 -25.76 12.15 -3.43
C TYR A 386 -24.27 11.90 -3.12
N GLN A 387 -23.89 11.60 -1.87
CA GLN A 387 -22.49 11.41 -1.49
C GLN A 387 -21.89 10.17 -2.14
N ILE A 388 -22.69 9.11 -2.24
CA ILE A 388 -22.32 7.83 -2.84
C ILE A 388 -22.25 8.00 -4.35
N ASN A 389 -23.24 8.64 -4.94
CA ASN A 389 -23.27 8.95 -6.37
C ASN A 389 -22.05 9.79 -6.80
N PHE A 390 -21.70 10.83 -6.03
CA PHE A 390 -20.49 11.62 -6.24
C PHE A 390 -19.21 10.77 -6.13
N THR A 391 -19.14 9.90 -5.13
CA THR A 391 -17.98 9.02 -4.91
C THR A 391 -17.83 8.00 -6.04
N ILE A 392 -18.92 7.39 -6.52
CA ILE A 392 -18.92 6.47 -7.67
C ILE A 392 -18.42 7.19 -8.92
N LYS A 393 -18.96 8.38 -9.21
CA LYS A 393 -18.54 9.19 -10.36
C LYS A 393 -17.05 9.50 -10.31
N ASN A 394 -16.52 9.87 -9.13
CA ASN A 394 -15.09 10.10 -8.95
C ASN A 394 -14.26 8.81 -9.13
N ALA A 395 -14.72 7.68 -8.58
CA ALA A 395 -14.07 6.39 -8.74
C ALA A 395 -14.00 5.97 -10.21
N LEU A 396 -15.12 6.07 -10.93
CA LEU A 396 -15.19 5.77 -12.36
C LEU A 396 -14.31 6.71 -13.19
N ASN A 397 -14.34 8.01 -12.91
CA ASN A 397 -13.48 8.98 -13.58
C ASN A 397 -11.99 8.63 -13.39
N ARG A 398 -11.58 8.25 -12.17
CA ARG A 398 -10.21 7.79 -11.88
C ARG A 398 -9.82 6.54 -12.69
N CYS A 399 -10.72 5.57 -12.81
CA CYS A 399 -10.43 4.30 -13.50
C CYS A 399 -10.48 4.43 -15.02
N MET A 400 -11.39 5.28 -15.54
CA MET A 400 -11.62 5.47 -16.98
C MET A 400 -10.72 6.54 -17.60
N GLN A 401 -10.10 7.41 -16.80
CA GLN A 401 -9.12 8.36 -17.32
C GLN A 401 -8.00 7.58 -18.02
N PRO A 402 -7.71 7.87 -19.31
CA PRO A 402 -6.59 7.25 -19.98
C PRO A 402 -5.35 7.60 -19.17
N LYS A 403 -4.70 6.57 -18.60
CA LYS A 403 -3.40 6.74 -17.93
C LYS A 403 -2.43 7.22 -18.99
N ILE A 404 -2.29 8.54 -19.14
CA ILE A 404 -1.33 9.20 -20.04
C ILE A 404 0.09 8.64 -19.81
N GLN A 405 0.39 8.16 -18.61
CA GLN A 405 1.63 7.44 -18.28
C GLN A 405 1.84 6.12 -19.05
N ARG A 406 0.79 5.34 -19.37
CA ARG A 406 0.92 4.11 -20.19
C ARG A 406 1.15 4.42 -21.67
N LEU A 407 0.69 5.57 -22.15
CA LEU A 407 0.98 6.05 -23.50
C LEU A 407 2.41 6.57 -23.58
N ILE A 408 2.87 7.31 -22.57
CA ILE A 408 4.26 7.82 -22.51
C ILE A 408 5.27 6.66 -22.38
N SER A 409 4.99 5.63 -21.58
CA SER A 409 5.88 4.46 -21.46
C SER A 409 5.93 3.61 -22.72
N LYS A 410 4.82 3.54 -23.49
CA LYS A 410 4.78 2.83 -24.78
C LYS A 410 5.42 3.64 -25.91
N LEU A 411 5.32 4.97 -25.85
CA LEU A 411 5.98 5.88 -26.79
C LEU A 411 7.49 5.95 -26.55
N SER A 412 7.96 5.89 -25.30
CA SER A 412 9.40 5.84 -24.99
C SER A 412 10.03 4.53 -25.45
N THR A 413 9.35 3.39 -25.30
CA THR A 413 9.84 2.11 -25.83
C THR A 413 9.81 2.03 -27.36
N ALA A 414 8.91 2.78 -28.01
CA ALA A 414 8.86 2.82 -29.48
C ALA A 414 9.94 3.73 -30.08
N SER A 415 10.37 4.79 -29.37
CA SER A 415 11.51 5.61 -29.80
C SER A 415 12.84 4.88 -29.70
N ASP A 416 12.99 3.95 -28.74
CA ASP A 416 14.22 3.18 -28.55
C ASP A 416 14.38 2.07 -29.61
N LEU A 417 13.28 1.47 -30.09
CA LEU A 417 13.30 0.48 -31.17
C LEU A 417 13.66 1.10 -32.53
N ASN A 418 13.15 2.30 -32.84
CA ASN A 418 13.48 3.01 -34.07
C ASN A 418 14.94 3.51 -34.11
N GLN A 419 15.60 3.71 -32.97
CA GLN A 419 17.02 4.05 -32.93
C GLN A 419 17.92 2.81 -33.06
N GLN A 420 17.46 1.62 -32.67
CA GLN A 420 18.21 0.37 -32.87
C GLN A 420 18.13 -0.15 -34.32
N GLU A 421 16.99 -0.01 -35.01
CA GLU A 421 16.89 -0.39 -36.42
C GLU A 421 17.75 0.50 -37.34
N ALA A 422 17.85 1.81 -37.06
CA ALA A 422 18.68 2.73 -37.85
C ALA A 422 20.20 2.53 -37.66
N VAL A 423 20.62 1.87 -36.58
CA VAL A 423 22.04 1.53 -36.33
C VAL A 423 22.40 0.18 -36.96
N ALA A 424 21.45 -0.76 -37.07
CA ALA A 424 21.66 -2.05 -37.73
C ALA A 424 21.81 -1.92 -39.25
N GLU A 425 21.08 -1.02 -39.91
CA GLU A 425 21.18 -0.81 -41.37
C GLU A 425 22.50 -0.13 -41.81
N LYS A 426 23.19 0.58 -40.91
CA LYS A 426 24.48 1.23 -41.23
C LYS A 426 25.68 0.28 -41.21
N HIS A 427 25.54 -0.95 -40.71
CA HIS A 427 26.63 -1.92 -40.63
C HIS A 427 26.67 -2.96 -41.76
N PHE A 428 25.72 -2.95 -42.70
CA PHE A 428 25.65 -3.94 -43.80
C PHE A 428 26.15 -3.45 -45.18
N HIS A 429 26.66 -2.22 -45.29
CA HIS A 429 27.25 -1.70 -46.54
C HIS A 429 28.73 -1.35 -46.38
N ALA A 430 29.58 -2.36 -46.14
CA ALA A 430 31.02 -2.23 -46.37
C ALA A 430 31.71 -3.60 -46.44
N LEU A 431 31.57 -4.32 -47.56
CA LEU A 431 32.58 -5.29 -48.02
C LEU A 431 32.71 -5.15 -49.54
N PRO A 432 33.93 -4.90 -50.07
CA PRO A 432 34.15 -4.68 -51.49
C PRO A 432 34.37 -5.99 -52.26
N LEU A 433 33.84 -6.00 -53.49
CA LEU A 433 34.13 -6.85 -54.67
C LEU A 433 34.27 -8.37 -54.47
#